data_AF-A0A562GQU6-F1
#
_entry.id   AF-A0A562GQU6-F1
#
_cell.length_a   1.000
_cell.length_b   1.000
_cell.length_c   1.000
_cell.angle_alpha   90.00
_cell.angle_beta   90.00
_cell.angle_gamma   90.00
#
_symmetry.space_group_name_H-M   'P 1'
#
loop_
_entity.id
_entity.type
_entity.pdbx_description
1 polymer ?
#
loop_
_entity_poly.entity_id
_entity_poly.type
_entity_poly.pdbx_seq_one_letter_code
_entity_poly.pdbx_strand_id
1 'polypeptide(L)' 'MPECPCCGEQLHYDEYFGRIAAHQDGKVLGDIYKCRNDECEAYQQSFYTWRNNPNELHEGYPV' A
#
# COMPACT_ATOMS: atom_id res chain seq x y z
N MET A 1 10.47 -3.98 -3.07
CA MET A 1 9.65 -3.24 -2.10
C MET A 1 9.42 -1.87 -2.69
N PRO A 2 8.20 -1.33 -2.64
CA PRO A 2 7.88 -0.09 -3.35
C PRO A 2 8.58 1.12 -2.72
N GLU A 3 8.95 2.09 -3.54
CA GLU A 3 9.65 3.31 -3.15
C GLU A 3 8.69 4.50 -3.17
N CYS A 4 8.87 5.44 -2.24
CA CYS A 4 8.05 6.64 -2.18
C CYS A 4 8.41 7.57 -3.35
N PRO A 5 7.46 7.99 -4.20
CA PRO A 5 7.76 8.88 -5.33
C PRO A 5 8.20 10.29 -4.89
N CYS A 6 7.95 10.68 -3.63
CA CYS A 6 8.34 11.98 -3.08
C CYS A 6 9.82 12.02 -2.65
N CYS A 7 10.28 11.09 -1.80
CA CYS A 7 11.63 11.09 -1.25
C CYS A 7 12.54 9.97 -1.77
N GLY A 8 12.02 9.01 -2.52
CA GLY A 8 12.76 7.83 -2.98
C GLY A 8 13.05 6.78 -1.89
N GLU A 9 12.61 7.00 -0.64
CA GLU A 9 12.79 6.02 0.43
C GLU A 9 11.85 4.82 0.29
N GLN A 10 12.23 3.68 0.86
CA GLN A 10 11.36 2.50 0.88
C GLN A 10 10.08 2.76 1.67
N LEU A 11 8.94 2.42 1.07
CA LEU A 11 7.66 2.46 1.74
C LEU A 11 7.54 1.33 2.75
N HIS A 12 7.00 1.67 3.92
CA HIS A 12 6.80 0.72 5.00
C HIS A 12 5.43 0.08 4.88
N TYR A 13 5.39 -1.24 4.99
CA TYR A 13 4.13 -1.98 5.11
C TYR A 13 3.33 -1.47 6.33
N ASP A 14 2.04 -1.23 6.13
CA ASP A 14 1.13 -0.70 7.14
C ASP A 14 -0.04 -1.67 7.39
N GLU A 15 -0.81 -1.99 6.35
CA GLU A 15 -1.99 -2.86 6.44
C GLU A 15 -2.23 -3.63 5.13
N TYR A 16 -3.33 -4.35 5.03
CA TYR A 16 -3.79 -5.05 3.84
C TYR A 16 -5.29 -4.83 3.65
N PHE A 17 -5.77 -4.93 2.42
CA PHE A 17 -7.17 -4.68 2.09
C PHE A 17 -7.84 -5.82 1.32
N GLY A 18 -9.17 -5.76 1.26
CA GLY A 18 -9.97 -6.69 0.46
C GLY A 18 -10.05 -8.10 1.03
N ARG A 19 -10.21 -8.24 2.35
CA ARG A 19 -10.44 -9.55 2.95
C ARG A 19 -11.81 -10.07 2.52
N ILE A 20 -11.85 -10.92 1.49
CA ILE A 20 -13.08 -11.58 1.06
C ILE A 20 -13.47 -12.61 2.13
N ALA A 21 -14.77 -12.63 2.49
CA ALA A 21 -15.35 -13.30 3.66
C ALA A 21 -14.73 -14.66 4.05
N ALA A 22 -14.76 -14.97 5.35
CA ALA A 22 -14.13 -16.10 6.04
C ALA A 22 -14.37 -17.52 5.45
N HIS A 23 -15.26 -17.64 4.47
CA HIS A 23 -15.64 -18.90 3.82
C HIS A 23 -14.83 -19.16 2.53
N GLN A 24 -14.11 -18.15 2.03
CA GLN A 24 -13.17 -18.25 0.92
C GLN A 24 -11.75 -17.87 1.37
N ASP A 25 -11.06 -18.80 2.02
CA ASP A 25 -9.58 -18.83 2.18
C ASP A 25 -8.87 -17.54 2.63
N GLY A 26 -9.58 -16.58 3.24
CA GLY A 26 -8.98 -15.33 3.73
C GLY A 26 -8.16 -14.56 2.69
N LYS A 27 -8.53 -14.65 1.40
CA LYS A 27 -7.75 -14.03 0.34
C LYS A 27 -7.79 -12.51 0.49
N VAL A 28 -6.60 -11.95 0.67
CA VAL A 28 -6.29 -10.51 0.67
C VAL A 28 -6.16 -10.05 -0.78
N LEU A 29 -6.74 -8.90 -1.12
CA LEU A 29 -6.65 -8.32 -2.47
C LEU A 29 -5.36 -7.56 -2.70
N GLY A 30 -4.79 -6.96 -1.66
CA GLY A 30 -3.53 -6.24 -1.75
C GLY A 30 -3.02 -5.72 -0.42
N ASP A 31 -1.89 -5.04 -0.49
CA ASP A 31 -1.13 -4.54 0.64
C ASP A 31 -1.07 -3.01 0.60
N ILE A 32 -1.06 -2.38 1.76
CA ILE A 32 -1.03 -0.94 1.97
C ILE A 32 0.30 -0.57 2.61
N TYR A 33 0.89 0.51 2.11
CA TYR A 33 2.18 1.02 2.55
C TYR A 33 2.09 2.51 2.86
N LYS A 34 3.00 3.00 3.71
CA LYS A 34 3.11 4.41 4.07
C LYS A 34 4.56 4.88 4.01
N CYS A 35 4.74 6.13 3.58
CA CYS A 35 6.00 6.83 3.76
C CYS A 35 6.07 7.32 5.22
N ARG A 36 7.22 7.16 5.87
CA ARG A 36 7.46 7.63 7.24
C ARG A 36 8.30 8.92 7.28
N ASN A 37 8.58 9.50 6.13
CA ASN A 37 9.36 10.72 6.04
C ASN A 37 8.43 11.92 6.29
N ASP A 38 8.63 12.61 7.41
CA ASP A 38 7.87 13.80 7.80
C ASP A 38 8.00 14.95 6.77
N GLU A 39 9.09 15.01 5.99
CA GLU A 39 9.24 16.01 4.91
C GLU A 39 8.29 15.76 3.74
N CYS A 40 7.84 14.50 3.57
CA CYS A 40 6.79 14.13 2.63
C CYS A 40 5.40 14.29 3.25
N GLU A 41 5.20 15.29 4.11
CA GLU A 41 3.91 15.57 4.77
C GLU A 41 2.76 15.75 3.75
N ALA A 42 3.07 16.38 2.60
CA ALA A 42 2.14 16.51 1.47
C ALA A 42 1.78 15.16 0.81
N TYR A 43 2.60 14.13 1.01
CA TYR A 43 2.46 12.74 0.58
C TYR A 43 2.27 11.79 1.77
N GLN A 44 1.68 12.24 2.88
CA GLN A 44 1.15 11.39 3.96
C GLN A 44 0.03 10.42 3.50
N GLN A 45 -0.12 10.23 2.20
CA GLN A 45 -1.10 9.33 1.64
C GLN A 45 -0.63 7.89 1.82
N SER A 46 -1.61 7.02 2.02
CA SER A 46 -1.39 5.59 1.87
C SER A 46 -1.01 5.31 0.42
N PHE A 47 -0.22 4.28 0.20
CA PHE A 47 -0.01 3.70 -1.12
C PHE A 47 -0.50 2.26 -1.05
N TYR A 48 -0.90 1.69 -2.17
CA TYR A 48 -1.29 0.29 -2.18
C TYR A 48 -0.82 -0.42 -3.44
N THR A 49 -0.62 -1.72 -3.31
CA THR A 49 -0.32 -2.62 -4.43
C THR A 49 -1.34 -3.75 -4.43
N TRP A 50 -1.82 -4.13 -5.60
CA TRP A 50 -2.64 -5.33 -5.72
C TRP A 50 -1.78 -6.58 -5.66
N ARG A 51 -2.27 -7.64 -5.02
CA ARG A 51 -1.52 -8.90 -4.88
C ARG A 51 -1.30 -9.61 -6.21
N ASN A 52 -2.19 -9.40 -7.18
CA ASN A 52 -2.04 -9.89 -8.56
C ASN A 52 -1.05 -9.04 -9.38
N ASN A 53 -0.72 -7.82 -8.94
CA ASN A 53 0.23 -6.94 -9.59
C ASN A 53 1.06 -6.14 -8.57
N PRO A 54 1.99 -6.79 -7.83
CA PRO A 54 2.74 -6.16 -6.73
C PRO A 54 3.76 -5.11 -7.21
N ASN A 55 3.98 -5.00 -8.52
CA ASN A 55 4.87 -4.00 -9.12
C ASN A 55 4.14 -2.69 -9.44
N GLU A 56 2.81 -2.66 -9.34
CA GLU A 56 2.00 -1.50 -9.61
C GLU A 56 1.65 -0.80 -8.29
N LEU A 57 2.29 0.35 -8.06
CA LEU A 57 2.05 1.17 -6.89
C LEU A 57 1.01 2.23 -7.21
N HIS A 58 -0.07 2.24 -6.43
CA HIS A 58 -1.12 3.25 -6.53
C HIS A 58 -1.05 4.20 -5.34
N GLU A 59 -1.31 5.48 -5.61
CA GLU A 59 -1.42 6.52 -4.60
C GLU A 59 -2.84 6.51 -3.98
N GLY A 60 -2.93 6.70 -2.66
CA GLY A 60 -4.17 6.76 -1.90
C GLY A 60 -4.55 5.48 -1.15
N TYR A 61 -5.80 5.42 -0.71
CA TYR A 61 -6.39 4.23 -0.10
C TYR A 61 -7.31 3.55 -1.12
N PRO A 62 -7.30 2.22 -1.25
CA PRO A 62 -8.18 1.51 -2.17
C PRO A 62 -9.65 1.77 -1.80
N VAL A 63 -10.45 2.19 -2.78
CA VAL A 63 -11.89 2.48 -2.67
C VAL A 63 -12.75 1.31 -3.11
#